data_AF-A0A4Q4CEV9-F1
#
_entry.id   AF-A0A4Q4CEV9-F1
#
_cell.length_a   1.000
_cell.length_b   1.000
_cell.length_c   1.000
_cell.angle_alpha   90.00
_cell.angle_beta   90.00
_cell.angle_gamma   90.00
#
_symmetry.space_group_name_H-M   'P 1'
#
loop_
_entity.id
_entity.type
_entity.pdbx_description
1 polymer ?
#
loop_
_entity_poly.entity_id
_entity_poly.type
_entity_poly.pdbx_seq_one_letter_code
_entity_poly.pdbx_strand_id
1 'polypeptide(L)'
;MLPLALAGPDGPLVVLLCLLGTCAAGWNGLLLAEAARLAAPGKAGDAAGGVLAVAFAGVVVGPSLFGFAVTLMHSYAIAFGLLALLPGLGAIIAWRSAR
;
A
#
# COMPACT_ATOMS: atom_id res chain seq x y z
N MET A 1 13.94 -1.02 23.34
CA MET A 1 13.51 -2.18 22.52
C MET A 1 14.05 -2.10 21.10
N LEU A 2 13.82 -1.02 20.34
CA LEU A 2 14.36 -0.84 18.99
C LEU A 2 15.92 -0.86 18.87
N PRO A 3 16.70 -0.27 19.82
CA PRO A 3 18.17 -0.26 19.73
C PRO A 3 18.82 -1.63 19.90
N LEU A 4 18.20 -2.55 20.66
CA LEU A 4 18.69 -3.93 20.82
C LEU A 4 18.40 -4.79 19.58
N ALA A 5 17.30 -4.52 18.89
CA ALA A 5 16.88 -5.27 17.70
C ALA A 5 17.77 -4.97 16.47
N LEU A 6 18.35 -3.76 16.40
CA LEU A 6 19.28 -3.37 15.33
C LEU A 6 20.69 -3.99 15.48
N ALA A 7 21.05 -4.43 16.69
CA ALA A 7 22.35 -5.04 16.98
C ALA A 7 22.36 -6.57 16.83
N GLY A 8 21.18 -7.20 16.69
CA GLY A 8 21.03 -8.64 16.44
C GLY A 8 21.01 -9.00 14.95
N PRO A 9 20.97 -10.31 14.62
CA PRO A 9 20.88 -10.79 13.24
C PRO A 9 19.62 -10.31 12.48
N ASP A 10 18.60 -9.83 13.20
CA ASP A 10 17.35 -9.32 12.64
C ASP A 10 17.41 -7.82 12.27
N GLY A 11 18.53 -7.15 12.50
CA GLY A 11 18.72 -5.72 12.22
C GLY A 11 18.34 -5.30 10.78
N PRO A 12 18.74 -6.04 9.72
CA PRO A 12 18.34 -5.74 8.34
C PRO A 12 16.83 -5.83 8.11
N LEU A 13 16.16 -6.78 8.76
CA LEU A 13 14.69 -6.92 8.71
C LEU A 13 14.01 -5.71 9.34
N VAL A 14 14.51 -5.23 10.49
CA VAL A 14 13.98 -4.03 11.14
C VAL A 14 14.14 -2.80 10.25
N VAL A 15 15.30 -2.62 9.62
CA VAL A 15 15.53 -1.51 8.68
C VAL A 15 14.58 -1.61 7.48
N LEU A 16 14.42 -2.80 6.90
CA LEU A 16 13.48 -3.04 5.80
C LEU A 16 12.04 -2.69 6.20
N LEU A 17 11.59 -3.12 7.38
CA LEU A 17 10.26 -2.82 7.90
C LEU A 17 10.08 -1.32 8.18
N CYS A 18 11.10 -0.62 8.68
CA CYS A 18 11.07 0.83 8.87
C CYS A 18 10.97 1.57 7.53
N LEU A 19 11.77 1.20 6.53
CA LEU A 19 11.70 1.77 5.19
C LEU A 19 10.33 1.51 4.56
N LEU A 20 9.86 0.26 4.65
CA LEU A 20 8.55 -0.13 4.15
C LEU A 20 7.42 0.66 4.83
N GLY A 21 7.46 0.79 6.16
CA GLY A 21 6.49 1.58 6.92
C GLY A 21 6.52 3.06 6.56
N THR A 22 7.71 3.61 6.31
CA THR A 22 7.87 5.02 5.90
C THR A 22 7.30 5.26 4.50
N CYS A 23 7.58 4.37 3.53
CA CYS A 23 6.96 4.41 2.20
C CYS A 23 5.43 4.20 2.27
N ALA A 24 4.96 3.30 3.14
CA ALA A 24 3.55 2.97 3.29
C ALA A 24 2.75 4.00 4.10
N ALA A 25 3.38 4.97 4.76
CA ALA A 25 2.66 6.03 5.48
C ALA A 25 2.27 7.20 4.57
N GLY A 26 3.06 7.48 3.52
CA GLY A 26 2.91 8.70 2.72
C GLY A 26 1.73 8.73 1.73
N TRP A 27 1.20 7.57 1.33
CA TRP A 27 0.22 7.51 0.25
C TRP A 27 -1.13 8.15 0.58
N ASN A 28 -1.61 8.06 1.83
CA ASN A 28 -2.90 8.64 2.21
C ASN A 28 -2.93 10.17 2.05
N GLY A 29 -1.85 10.84 2.47
CA GLY A 29 -1.73 12.29 2.34
C GLY A 29 -1.64 12.74 0.89
N LEU A 30 -0.86 12.02 0.07
CA LEU A 30 -0.73 12.29 -1.37
C LEU A 30 -2.06 12.06 -2.11
N LEU A 31 -2.74 10.97 -1.79
CA LEU A 31 -4.03 10.62 -2.35
C LEU A 31 -5.10 11.69 -2.05
N LEU A 32 -5.14 12.19 -0.82
CA LEU A 32 -6.02 13.27 -0.42
C LEU A 32 -5.66 14.61 -1.08
N ALA A 33 -4.37 14.95 -1.13
CA ALA A 33 -3.90 16.18 -1.77
C ALA A 33 -4.25 16.19 -3.26
N GLU A 34 -4.08 15.06 -3.94
CA GLU A 34 -4.38 14.93 -5.36
C GLU A 34 -5.90 14.92 -5.63
N ALA A 35 -6.67 14.24 -4.78
CA ALA A 35 -8.13 14.30 -4.83
C ALA A 35 -8.66 15.73 -4.67
N ALA A 36 -8.09 16.49 -3.73
CA ALA A 36 -8.45 17.90 -3.53
C ALA A 36 -8.01 18.79 -4.71
N ARG A 37 -6.84 18.52 -5.30
CA ARG A 37 -6.33 19.27 -6.47
C ARG A 37 -7.20 19.09 -7.71
N LEU A 38 -7.75 17.90 -7.90
CA LEU A 38 -8.60 17.55 -9.05
C LEU A 38 -10.09 17.85 -8.82
N ALA A 39 -10.48 18.20 -7.58
CA ALA A 39 -11.87 18.48 -7.25
C ALA A 39 -12.35 19.80 -7.87
N ALA A 40 -13.63 19.81 -8.26
CA ALA A 40 -14.30 21.06 -8.63
C ALA A 40 -14.33 22.03 -7.43
N PRO A 41 -14.43 23.36 -7.67
CA PRO A 41 -14.52 24.35 -6.60
C PRO A 41 -15.64 24.01 -5.61
N GLY A 42 -15.30 23.98 -4.31
CA GLY A 42 -16.26 23.63 -3.24
C GLY A 42 -16.55 22.13 -3.08
N LYS A 43 -15.93 21.25 -3.88
CA LYS A 43 -16.15 19.79 -3.85
C LYS A 43 -14.96 18.98 -3.32
N ALA A 44 -13.96 19.64 -2.72
CA ALA A 44 -12.78 18.97 -2.17
C ALA A 44 -13.12 17.93 -1.10
N GLY A 45 -14.10 18.21 -0.22
CA GLY A 45 -14.57 17.27 0.80
C GLY A 45 -15.20 16.00 0.20
N ASP A 46 -16.07 16.17 -0.80
CA ASP A 46 -16.72 15.05 -1.50
C ASP A 46 -15.69 14.17 -2.22
N ALA A 47 -14.71 14.78 -2.90
CA ALA A 47 -13.64 14.08 -3.60
C ALA A 47 -12.72 13.32 -2.63
N ALA A 48 -12.30 13.95 -1.54
CA ALA A 48 -11.49 13.34 -0.49
C ALA A 48 -12.21 12.14 0.16
N GLY A 49 -13.49 12.32 0.53
CA GLY A 49 -14.32 11.27 1.11
C GLY A 49 -14.52 10.10 0.16
N GLY A 50 -14.81 10.37 -1.11
CA GLY A 50 -15.00 9.33 -2.13
C GLY A 50 -13.75 8.49 -2.37
N VAL A 51 -12.59 9.14 -2.46
CA VAL A 51 -11.32 8.45 -2.68
C VAL A 51 -10.92 7.60 -1.46
N LEU A 52 -11.09 8.13 -0.23
CA LEU A 52 -10.85 7.35 0.99
C LEU A 52 -11.83 6.19 1.14
N ALA A 53 -13.10 6.36 0.77
CA ALA A 53 -14.09 5.29 0.83
C ALA A 53 -13.66 4.10 -0.05
N VAL A 54 -13.18 4.37 -1.27
CA VAL A 54 -12.63 3.33 -2.16
C VAL A 54 -11.38 2.69 -1.57
N ALA A 55 -10.45 3.49 -1.03
CA ALA A 55 -9.22 2.97 -0.42
C ALA A 55 -9.51 2.04 0.76
N PHE A 56 -10.39 2.44 1.68
CA PHE A 56 -10.75 1.64 2.85
C PHE A 56 -11.66 0.46 2.50
N ALA A 57 -12.51 0.56 1.47
CA ALA A 57 -13.23 -0.61 0.95
C ALA A 57 -12.25 -1.71 0.51
N GLY A 58 -11.13 -1.33 -0.11
CA GLY A 58 -10.04 -2.26 -0.42
C GLY A 58 -9.44 -2.95 0.81
N VAL A 59 -9.31 -2.24 1.94
CA VAL A 59 -8.83 -2.82 3.21
C VAL A 59 -9.80 -3.86 3.77
N VAL A 60 -11.11 -3.68 3.58
CA VAL A 60 -12.14 -4.62 4.03
C VAL A 60 -12.22 -5.85 3.11
N VAL A 61 -12.23 -5.62 1.80
CA VAL A 61 -12.41 -6.68 0.80
C VAL A 61 -11.11 -7.46 0.55
N GLY A 62 -9.96 -6.80 0.66
CA GLY A 62 -8.64 -7.35 0.36
C GLY A 62 -8.28 -8.62 1.14
N PRO A 63 -8.40 -8.67 2.48
CA PRO A 63 -8.12 -9.88 3.26
C PRO A 63 -9.01 -11.05 2.88
N SER A 64 -10.28 -10.80 2.56
CA SER A 64 -11.23 -11.84 2.14
C SER A 64 -10.85 -12.42 0.77
N LEU A 65 -10.53 -11.55 -0.19
CA LEU A 65 -10.03 -11.98 -1.50
C LEU A 65 -8.70 -12.73 -1.40
N PHE A 66 -7.79 -12.26 -0.53
CA PHE A 66 -6.53 -12.94 -0.29
C PHE A 66 -6.72 -14.33 0.32
N GLY A 67 -7.56 -14.44 1.36
CA GLY A 67 -7.91 -15.72 1.95
C GLY A 67 -8.49 -16.69 0.93
N PHE A 68 -9.39 -16.22 0.07
CA PHE A 68 -9.95 -17.00 -1.02
C PHE A 68 -8.90 -17.42 -2.07
N ALA A 69 -7.94 -16.55 -2.38
CA ALA A 69 -6.83 -16.90 -3.27
C ALA A 69 -5.94 -17.99 -2.66
N VAL A 70 -5.64 -17.92 -1.36
CA VAL A 70 -4.85 -18.93 -0.66
C VAL A 70 -5.55 -20.29 -0.65
N THR A 71 -6.87 -20.33 -0.41
CA THR A 71 -7.63 -21.59 -0.42
C THR A 71 -7.65 -22.24 -1.80
N LEU A 72 -7.72 -21.45 -2.88
CA LEU A 72 -7.69 -21.97 -4.24
C LEU A 72 -6.29 -22.47 -4.64
N MET A 73 -5.25 -21.70 -4.32
CA MET A 73 -3.87 -21.95 -4.74
C MET A 73 -3.13 -22.96 -3.85
N HIS A 74 -3.65 -23.24 -2.65
CA HIS A 74 -3.00 -24.06 -1.61
C HIS A 74 -1.58 -23.60 -1.22
N SER A 75 -1.25 -22.32 -1.48
CA SER A 75 0.10 -21.77 -1.23
C SER A 75 0.07 -20.27 -0.94
N TYR A 76 0.60 -19.89 0.22
CA TYR A 76 0.79 -18.48 0.59
C TYR A 76 1.78 -17.76 -0.33
N ALA A 77 2.85 -18.44 -0.76
CA ALA A 77 3.87 -17.84 -1.61
C ALA A 77 3.28 -17.37 -2.95
N ILE A 78 2.42 -18.18 -3.56
CA ILE A 78 1.76 -17.84 -4.83
C ILE A 78 0.75 -16.71 -4.61
N ALA A 79 -0.06 -16.78 -3.55
CA ALA A 79 -1.04 -15.74 -3.24
C ALA A 79 -0.37 -14.37 -2.97
N PHE A 80 0.71 -14.34 -2.19
CA PHE A 80 1.49 -13.11 -1.97
C PHE A 80 2.19 -12.65 -3.26
N GLY A 81 2.71 -13.57 -4.07
CA GLY A 81 3.31 -13.26 -5.37
C GLY A 81 2.31 -12.58 -6.31
N LEU A 82 1.07 -13.07 -6.38
CA LEU A 82 0.00 -12.45 -7.14
C LEU A 82 -0.38 -11.08 -6.59
N LEU A 83 -0.49 -10.94 -5.27
CA LEU A 83 -0.78 -9.66 -4.64
C LEU A 83 0.32 -8.63 -4.93
N ALA A 84 1.58 -9.06 -4.99
CA ALA A 84 2.74 -8.21 -5.27
C ALA A 84 2.77 -7.67 -6.71
N LEU A 85 2.03 -8.27 -7.65
CA LEU A 85 1.94 -7.77 -9.03
C LEU A 85 1.34 -6.36 -9.08
N LEU A 86 0.33 -6.07 -8.27
CA LEU A 86 -0.35 -4.76 -8.23
C LEU A 86 0.62 -3.61 -7.87
N PRO A 87 1.32 -3.63 -6.71
CA PRO A 87 2.31 -2.61 -6.38
C PRO A 87 3.53 -2.66 -7.32
N GLY A 88 3.92 -3.84 -7.83
CA GLY A 88 5.00 -3.97 -8.80
C GLY A 88 4.72 -3.22 -10.11
N LEU A 89 3.52 -3.37 -10.67
CA LEU A 89 3.08 -2.61 -11.85
C LEU A 89 3.04 -1.10 -11.57
N GLY A 90 2.52 -0.70 -10.41
CA GLY A 90 2.52 0.70 -9.98
C GLY A 90 3.94 1.28 -9.91
N ALA A 91 4.89 0.54 -9.32
CA ALA A 91 6.29 0.94 -9.25
C ALA A 91 6.92 1.06 -10.65
N ILE A 92 6.62 0.14 -11.57
CA ILE A 92 7.10 0.21 -12.96
C ILE A 92 6.55 1.45 -13.67
N ILE A 93 5.26 1.74 -13.53
CA ILE A 93 4.64 2.94 -14.14
C ILE A 93 5.30 4.20 -13.58
N ALA A 94 5.42 4.30 -12.25
CA ALA A 94 6.06 5.43 -11.59
C ALA A 94 7.52 5.63 -12.05
N TRP A 95 8.28 4.54 -12.16
CA TRP A 95 9.65 4.55 -12.65
C TRP A 95 9.74 5.05 -14.10
N ARG A 96 8.80 4.64 -14.95
CA ARG A 96 8.75 5.08 -16.36
C ARG A 96 8.33 6.53 -16.51
N SER A 97 7.50 7.06 -15.61
CA SER A 97 7.11 8.48 -15.63
C SER A 97 8.19 9.41 -15.06
N ALA A 98 9.12 8.88 -14.27
CA ALA A 98 10.22 9.64 -13.67
C ALA A 98 11.47 9.74 -14.56
N ARG A 99 11.45 9.11 -15.74
CA ARG A 99 12.57 9.04 -16.69
C ARG A 99 12.21 9.74 -17.99
#